data_AF-A0A5N6YJJ7-F1
#
_entry.id   AF-A0A5N6YJJ7-F1
#
_cell.length_a   1.000
_cell.length_b   1.000
_cell.length_c   1.000
_cell.angle_alpha   90.00
_cell.angle_beta   90.00
_cell.angle_gamma   90.00
#
_symmetry.space_group_name_H-M   'P 1'
#
loop_
_entity.id
_entity.type
_entity.pdbx_description
1 polymer ?
#
loop_
_entity_poly.entity_id
_entity_poly.type
_entity_poly.pdbx_seq_one_letter_code
_entity_poly.pdbx_strand_id
1 'polypeptide(L)'
;MRSALNILAGAATLTVAQAASLNDVCTSSHVKSALPSIDLINGLVIDSSSITTNAVYNASTPGGDYFPAASAYDFCNVTLTYAHPGRNDRVHLKLWMPAPDQFQNRWLSTGGGGFAINHNEQQLPGGVQYGAAAGITDGGFGSFYTQFDQVFLLANGTINYEALYMFGYQAHHELSVIGKALTKNFYGTGDAKLYAYWQGCSEGGREGFSQVQRFQEFDGAVIGAPALRYGQQQANHLYGNVVEHTLKYYPPPCELEKIVNLTIAACDRLDGRSDGVVSRTDMCKLHFNINSTIGAPYSCPASTTTTGTTPAQNGTVSALGAAAARKMLDGLRTLDGQIRTRTLCLWRRMGPRFLQLQNYTLSSLENVTYDTLKDWMELGWQRYEDVLQTTWPDLTPFQSAGGKVLHYHGESDPSIPAGSSVHYHESVRKTMYPNMSFNESNQALNEWNRLFLVPGAAHCASSTDQPNGPFPQATLKTLIEWVENSIVPETLNGTVLDGDHKGEQQQICAWPLRPLWTENGTVMNCVYDQASLDTWDYEFDAYRIPLY
;
A
#
# COMPACT_ATOMS: atom_id res chain seq x y z
N MET A 1 5.93 -5.62 -84.84
CA MET A 1 5.14 -5.02 -83.75
C MET A 1 4.58 -6.12 -82.86
N ARG A 2 4.99 -6.08 -81.57
CA ARG A 2 4.26 -6.45 -80.33
C ARG A 2 3.75 -7.90 -80.23
N SER A 3 4.55 -8.81 -79.67
CA SER A 3 4.74 -9.12 -78.23
C SER A 3 3.49 -9.69 -77.55
N ALA A 4 3.49 -11.01 -77.37
CA ALA A 4 2.58 -11.74 -76.50
C ALA A 4 3.04 -11.57 -75.03
N LEU A 5 2.14 -11.07 -74.18
CA LEU A 5 2.34 -10.95 -72.74
C LEU A 5 1.76 -12.21 -72.08
N ASN A 6 2.61 -13.06 -71.52
CA ASN A 6 2.20 -14.13 -70.61
C ASN A 6 1.92 -13.50 -69.24
N ILE A 7 0.67 -13.55 -68.78
CA ILE A 7 0.27 -13.16 -67.43
C ILE A 7 0.37 -14.41 -66.55
N LEU A 8 1.43 -14.49 -65.74
CA LEU A 8 1.52 -15.42 -64.62
C LEU A 8 0.64 -14.89 -63.48
N ALA A 9 -0.49 -15.56 -63.24
CA ALA A 9 -1.30 -15.34 -62.05
C ALA A 9 -0.59 -15.97 -60.84
N GLY A 10 0.10 -15.15 -60.05
CA GLY A 10 0.62 -15.56 -58.75
C GLY A 10 -0.53 -15.71 -57.77
N ALA A 11 -0.79 -16.93 -57.31
CA ALA A 11 -1.71 -17.19 -56.20
C ALA A 11 -1.09 -16.64 -54.91
N ALA A 12 -1.55 -15.48 -54.46
CA ALA A 12 -1.25 -15.00 -53.11
C ALA A 12 -2.03 -15.87 -52.12
N THR A 13 -1.36 -16.85 -51.52
CA THR A 13 -1.87 -17.54 -50.34
C THR A 13 -1.92 -16.55 -49.19
N LEU A 14 -3.11 -16.01 -48.92
CA LEU A 14 -3.42 -15.32 -47.66
C LEU A 14 -3.33 -16.36 -46.54
N THR A 15 -2.15 -16.50 -45.94
CA THR A 15 -2.01 -17.15 -44.65
C THR A 15 -2.70 -16.27 -43.62
N VAL A 16 -3.93 -16.64 -43.26
CA VAL A 16 -4.57 -16.07 -42.07
C VAL A 16 -3.73 -16.54 -40.89
N ALA A 17 -2.90 -15.65 -40.34
CA ALA A 17 -2.18 -15.94 -39.10
C ALA A 17 -3.23 -16.15 -38.02
N GLN A 18 -3.40 -17.40 -37.58
CA GLN A 18 -4.29 -17.71 -36.48
C GLN A 18 -3.70 -17.09 -35.21
N ALA A 19 -4.50 -16.30 -34.49
CA ALA A 19 -4.08 -15.75 -33.20
C ALA A 19 -3.70 -16.92 -32.28
N ALA A 20 -2.54 -16.81 -31.62
CA ALA A 20 -2.07 -17.85 -30.73
C ALA A 20 -3.09 -18.08 -29.60
N SER A 21 -3.41 -19.33 -29.30
CA SER A 21 -4.26 -19.69 -28.16
C SER A 21 -3.44 -19.77 -26.87
N LEU A 22 -4.11 -19.80 -25.72
CA LEU A 22 -3.44 -20.00 -24.44
C LEU A 22 -2.63 -21.31 -24.41
N ASN A 23 -3.10 -22.39 -25.05
CA ASN A 23 -2.37 -23.65 -25.14
C ASN A 23 -1.08 -23.55 -25.97
N ASP A 24 -1.06 -22.68 -26.98
CA ASP A 24 0.12 -22.49 -27.83
C ASP A 24 1.23 -21.77 -27.05
N VAL A 25 0.86 -20.74 -26.27
CA VAL A 25 1.82 -19.90 -25.54
C VAL A 25 2.15 -20.42 -24.14
N CYS A 26 1.26 -21.17 -23.50
CA CYS A 26 1.46 -21.67 -22.13
C CYS A 26 2.25 -22.98 -22.09
N THR A 27 3.47 -22.94 -22.62
CA THR A 27 4.39 -24.09 -22.59
C THR A 27 5.77 -23.64 -22.11
N SER A 28 6.48 -24.51 -21.40
CA SER A 28 7.87 -24.25 -21.00
C SER A 28 8.78 -23.96 -22.21
N SER A 29 8.48 -24.51 -23.39
CA SER A 29 9.25 -24.23 -24.61
C SER A 29 9.04 -22.80 -25.10
N HIS A 30 7.79 -22.34 -25.16
CA HIS A 30 7.47 -20.96 -25.57
C HIS A 30 8.06 -19.94 -24.60
N VAL A 31 7.91 -20.16 -23.29
CA VAL A 31 8.51 -19.29 -22.26
C VAL A 31 10.03 -19.26 -22.36
N LYS A 32 10.69 -20.40 -22.61
CA LYS A 32 12.14 -20.46 -22.83
C LYS A 32 12.58 -19.63 -24.03
N SER A 33 11.84 -19.70 -25.15
CA SER A 33 12.13 -18.87 -26.33
C SER A 33 11.84 -17.38 -26.10
N ALA A 34 10.97 -17.06 -25.15
CA ALA A 34 10.61 -15.69 -24.81
C ALA A 34 11.53 -15.05 -23.74
N LEU A 35 12.49 -15.80 -23.18
CA LEU A 35 13.39 -15.25 -22.16
C LEU A 35 14.10 -13.99 -22.67
N PRO A 36 14.18 -12.94 -21.83
CA PRO A 36 14.89 -11.72 -22.20
C PRO A 36 16.40 -11.97 -22.32
N SER A 37 17.10 -11.11 -23.06
CA SER A 37 18.57 -11.16 -23.10
C SER A 37 19.14 -10.96 -21.70
N ILE A 38 20.18 -11.73 -21.37
CA ILE A 38 20.85 -11.73 -20.06
C ILE A 38 21.51 -10.37 -19.74
N ASP A 39 21.72 -9.53 -20.75
CA ASP A 39 22.28 -8.17 -20.59
C ASP A 39 21.30 -7.16 -19.99
N LEU A 40 20.02 -7.51 -19.78
CA LEU A 40 19.01 -6.55 -19.30
C LEU A 40 19.23 -6.06 -17.85
N ILE A 41 19.91 -6.83 -17.00
CA ILE A 41 20.26 -6.43 -15.64
C ILE A 41 21.62 -7.04 -15.28
N ASN A 42 22.69 -6.24 -15.33
CA ASN A 42 24.01 -6.49 -14.69
C ASN A 42 24.45 -7.96 -14.53
N GLY A 43 24.31 -8.79 -15.57
CA GLY A 43 24.75 -10.18 -15.56
C GLY A 43 23.89 -11.19 -14.78
N LEU A 44 22.64 -10.88 -14.41
CA LEU A 44 21.73 -11.86 -13.79
C LEU A 44 21.60 -13.14 -14.63
N VAL A 45 21.63 -14.30 -13.99
CA VAL A 45 21.54 -15.59 -14.70
C VAL A 45 20.18 -16.22 -14.46
N ILE A 46 19.34 -16.26 -15.49
CA ILE A 46 18.05 -16.98 -15.45
C ILE A 46 18.31 -18.49 -15.60
N ASP A 47 17.83 -19.28 -14.64
CA ASP A 47 17.87 -20.74 -14.69
C ASP A 47 16.73 -21.24 -15.58
N SER A 48 17.00 -21.38 -16.89
CA SER A 48 16.00 -21.88 -17.84
C SER A 48 15.47 -23.28 -17.53
N SER A 49 16.17 -24.06 -16.70
CA SER A 49 15.69 -25.39 -16.27
C SER A 49 14.60 -25.30 -15.19
N SER A 50 14.53 -24.18 -14.46
CA SER A 50 13.53 -23.92 -13.42
C SER A 50 12.15 -23.53 -13.94
N ILE A 51 12.00 -23.34 -15.25
CA ILE A 51 10.75 -22.83 -15.85
C ILE A 51 9.65 -23.88 -15.80
N THR A 52 8.55 -23.55 -15.12
CA THR A 52 7.31 -24.33 -15.15
C THR A 52 6.15 -23.49 -15.66
N THR A 53 5.21 -24.14 -16.34
CA THR A 53 4.01 -23.50 -16.90
C THR A 53 2.76 -24.29 -16.56
N ASN A 54 1.67 -23.60 -16.22
CA ASN A 54 0.37 -24.23 -15.98
C ASN A 54 -0.76 -23.34 -16.48
N ALA A 55 -1.49 -23.78 -17.51
CA ALA A 55 -2.65 -23.07 -18.04
C ALA A 55 -3.83 -23.20 -17.08
N VAL A 56 -4.49 -22.08 -16.81
CA VAL A 56 -5.69 -21.99 -15.98
C VAL A 56 -6.83 -21.42 -16.82
N TYR A 57 -7.96 -22.11 -16.79
CA TYR A 57 -9.16 -21.78 -17.55
C TYR A 57 -10.32 -21.44 -16.63
N ASN A 58 -11.18 -20.53 -17.05
CA ASN A 58 -12.39 -20.09 -16.36
C ASN A 58 -12.10 -19.66 -14.91
N ALA A 59 -11.01 -18.93 -14.70
CA ALA A 59 -10.69 -18.42 -13.38
C ALA A 59 -11.72 -17.36 -12.93
N SER A 60 -11.88 -17.27 -11.61
CA SER A 60 -12.71 -16.25 -10.98
C SER A 60 -12.04 -15.80 -9.69
N THR A 61 -12.08 -14.49 -9.44
CA THR A 61 -11.67 -13.88 -8.18
C THR A 61 -12.91 -13.38 -7.43
N PRO A 62 -13.07 -13.74 -6.15
CA PRO A 62 -14.05 -13.06 -5.31
C PRO A 62 -13.65 -11.59 -5.19
N GLY A 63 -14.64 -10.70 -5.14
CA GLY A 63 -14.40 -9.29 -4.84
C GLY A 63 -13.93 -9.13 -3.40
N GLY A 64 -13.00 -8.21 -3.17
CA GLY A 64 -12.47 -7.87 -1.86
C GLY A 64 -11.95 -6.44 -1.84
N ASP A 65 -11.26 -6.04 -0.77
CA ASP A 65 -10.82 -4.64 -0.62
C ASP A 65 -9.90 -4.18 -1.79
N TYR A 66 -9.03 -5.05 -2.30
CA TYR A 66 -8.03 -4.70 -3.32
C TYR A 66 -8.56 -4.63 -4.76
N PHE A 67 -9.64 -5.36 -5.08
CA PHE A 67 -10.23 -5.38 -6.41
C PHE A 67 -11.66 -5.94 -6.40
N PRO A 68 -12.52 -5.51 -7.34
CA PRO A 68 -13.86 -6.05 -7.50
C PRO A 68 -13.82 -7.52 -7.92
N ALA A 69 -14.98 -8.19 -7.82
CA ALA A 69 -15.12 -9.56 -8.30
C ALA A 69 -14.95 -9.62 -9.82
N ALA A 70 -14.26 -10.65 -10.31
CA ALA A 70 -14.21 -10.97 -11.73
C ALA A 70 -14.38 -12.47 -11.96
N SER A 71 -14.85 -12.79 -13.16
CA SER A 71 -15.12 -14.16 -13.58
C SER A 71 -14.77 -14.32 -15.05
N ALA A 72 -14.45 -15.55 -15.44
CA ALA A 72 -14.25 -15.96 -16.82
C ALA A 72 -13.04 -15.28 -17.49
N TYR A 73 -11.87 -15.46 -16.91
CA TYR A 73 -10.60 -15.16 -17.56
C TYR A 73 -9.61 -16.32 -17.44
N ASP A 74 -8.73 -16.41 -18.42
CA ASP A 74 -7.81 -17.50 -18.65
C ASP A 74 -6.38 -16.96 -18.61
N PHE A 75 -5.44 -17.72 -18.05
CA PHE A 75 -4.05 -17.28 -17.96
C PHE A 75 -3.08 -18.44 -17.84
N CYS A 76 -1.81 -18.18 -18.16
CA CYS A 76 -0.70 -19.08 -17.91
C CYS A 76 -0.01 -18.68 -16.61
N ASN A 77 0.06 -19.60 -15.64
CA ASN A 77 1.04 -19.49 -14.57
C ASN A 77 2.41 -19.81 -15.13
N VAL A 78 3.39 -18.95 -14.86
CA VAL A 78 4.80 -19.18 -15.20
C VAL A 78 5.61 -19.01 -13.92
N THR A 79 6.45 -19.99 -13.58
CA THR A 79 7.46 -19.82 -12.53
C THR A 79 8.84 -19.90 -13.14
N LEU A 80 9.78 -19.10 -12.64
CA LEU A 80 11.19 -19.20 -13.01
C LEU A 80 12.06 -18.72 -11.85
N THR A 81 13.35 -19.06 -11.91
CA THR A 81 14.34 -18.57 -10.95
C THR A 81 15.51 -17.90 -11.65
N TYR A 82 16.13 -16.95 -10.96
CA TYR A 82 17.39 -16.34 -11.37
C TYR A 82 18.34 -16.23 -10.18
N ALA A 83 19.62 -15.99 -10.48
CA ALA A 83 20.67 -15.81 -9.49
C ALA A 83 21.61 -14.66 -9.90
N HIS A 84 22.29 -14.09 -8.91
CA HIS A 84 23.30 -13.06 -9.15
C HIS A 84 24.69 -13.69 -9.27
N PRO A 85 25.52 -13.31 -10.28
CA PRO A 85 26.88 -13.81 -10.37
C PRO A 85 27.70 -13.56 -9.11
N GLY A 86 28.39 -14.60 -8.62
CA GLY A 86 29.21 -14.51 -7.42
C GLY A 86 28.42 -14.50 -6.11
N ARG A 87 27.07 -14.50 -6.16
CA ARG A 87 26.22 -14.75 -5.00
C ARG A 87 25.71 -16.19 -5.06
N ASN A 88 25.63 -16.85 -3.91
CA ASN A 88 25.03 -18.18 -3.79
C ASN A 88 23.55 -18.03 -3.44
N ASP A 89 22.80 -17.34 -4.30
CA ASP A 89 21.37 -17.07 -4.11
C ASP A 89 20.52 -17.65 -5.24
N ARG A 90 19.21 -17.70 -4.99
CA ARG A 90 18.19 -18.11 -5.95
C ARG A 90 16.93 -17.33 -5.64
N VAL A 91 16.51 -16.49 -6.57
CA VAL A 91 15.30 -15.67 -6.47
C VAL A 91 14.21 -16.31 -7.31
N HIS A 92 13.02 -16.48 -6.73
CA HIS A 92 11.86 -17.07 -7.39
C HIS A 92 10.93 -15.98 -7.89
N LEU A 93 10.53 -16.08 -9.16
CA LEU A 93 9.49 -15.28 -9.76
C LEU A 93 8.28 -16.16 -10.08
N LYS A 94 7.08 -15.64 -9.82
CA LYS A 94 5.82 -16.20 -10.30
C LYS A 94 5.10 -15.14 -11.09
N LEU A 95 4.69 -15.50 -12.30
CA LEU A 95 4.05 -14.62 -13.27
C LEU A 95 2.72 -15.21 -13.70
N TRP A 96 1.76 -14.33 -13.96
CA TRP A 96 0.45 -14.65 -14.50
C TRP A 96 0.28 -13.94 -15.82
N MET A 97 0.22 -14.71 -16.90
CA MET A 97 0.17 -14.21 -18.27
C MET A 97 -1.25 -14.44 -18.81
N PRO A 98 -2.10 -13.40 -18.97
CA PRO A 98 -3.44 -13.55 -19.57
C PRO A 98 -3.46 -14.32 -20.90
N ALA A 99 -4.57 -14.94 -21.25
CA ALA A 99 -4.72 -15.50 -22.59
C ALA A 99 -4.47 -14.43 -23.67
N PRO A 100 -3.89 -14.80 -24.84
CA PRO A 100 -3.49 -13.80 -25.84
C PRO A 100 -4.61 -12.87 -26.31
N ASP A 101 -5.85 -13.33 -26.34
CA ASP A 101 -7.05 -12.55 -26.68
C ASP A 101 -7.55 -11.63 -25.54
N GLN A 102 -7.09 -11.89 -24.30
CA GLN A 102 -7.42 -11.10 -23.11
C GLN A 102 -6.32 -10.12 -22.71
N PHE A 103 -5.09 -10.29 -23.22
CA PHE A 103 -3.97 -9.41 -22.95
C PHE A 103 -4.18 -8.01 -23.56
N GLN A 104 -3.96 -6.96 -22.76
CA GLN A 104 -4.23 -5.57 -23.12
C GLN A 104 -2.95 -4.71 -23.21
N ASN A 105 -1.78 -5.32 -23.45
CA ASN A 105 -0.48 -4.64 -23.43
C ASN A 105 -0.19 -3.95 -22.09
N ARG A 106 -0.51 -4.63 -20.97
CA ARG A 106 -0.28 -4.13 -19.62
C ARG A 106 0.64 -5.06 -18.82
N TRP A 107 1.49 -4.48 -17.99
CA TRP A 107 2.28 -5.15 -16.96
C TRP A 107 1.86 -4.63 -15.58
N LEU A 108 1.76 -5.50 -14.59
CA LEU A 108 1.50 -5.14 -13.20
C LEU A 108 2.53 -5.79 -12.27
N SER A 109 3.27 -4.96 -11.53
CA SER A 109 4.00 -5.40 -10.34
C SER A 109 3.13 -5.21 -9.09
N THR A 110 3.24 -6.15 -8.15
CA THR A 110 2.57 -6.06 -6.84
C THR A 110 3.55 -6.25 -5.70
N GLY A 111 3.25 -5.63 -4.57
CA GLY A 111 4.07 -5.71 -3.37
C GLY A 111 3.60 -6.73 -2.32
N GLY A 112 4.16 -6.62 -1.13
CA GLY A 112 3.86 -7.46 0.03
C GLY A 112 3.16 -6.74 1.18
N GLY A 113 3.33 -7.27 2.39
CA GLY A 113 2.63 -6.84 3.61
C GLY A 113 3.41 -7.21 4.87
N GLY A 114 3.54 -6.26 5.80
CA GLY A 114 4.36 -6.44 6.99
C GLY A 114 5.82 -6.75 6.61
N PHE A 115 6.31 -7.94 6.99
CA PHE A 115 7.65 -8.40 6.62
C PHE A 115 7.67 -9.29 5.36
N ALA A 116 6.52 -9.57 4.74
CA ALA A 116 6.48 -10.31 3.49
C ALA A 116 6.71 -9.34 2.32
N ILE A 117 7.57 -9.72 1.37
CA ILE A 117 7.84 -8.96 0.13
C ILE A 117 6.76 -9.17 -0.96
N ASN A 118 5.85 -10.13 -0.73
CA ASN A 118 4.76 -10.49 -1.63
C ASN A 118 3.56 -11.04 -0.85
N HIS A 119 2.42 -11.19 -1.53
CA HIS A 119 1.16 -11.71 -0.97
C HIS A 119 0.98 -13.23 -1.16
N ASN A 120 2.08 -13.97 -1.15
CA ASN A 120 2.19 -15.39 -1.47
C ASN A 120 1.59 -15.79 -2.83
N GLU A 121 1.84 -17.04 -3.23
CA GLU A 121 1.58 -17.48 -4.58
C GLU A 121 0.13 -17.94 -4.86
N GLN A 122 -0.72 -17.95 -3.83
CA GLN A 122 -2.13 -18.36 -3.92
C GLN A 122 -3.07 -17.19 -4.23
N GLN A 123 -2.62 -15.95 -4.00
CA GLN A 123 -3.41 -14.76 -4.26
C GLN A 123 -3.10 -14.24 -5.66
N LEU A 124 -4.10 -14.28 -6.54
CA LEU A 124 -3.98 -13.72 -7.88
C LEU A 124 -3.99 -12.18 -7.79
N PRO A 125 -3.01 -11.48 -8.40
CA PRO A 125 -3.00 -10.02 -8.40
C PRO A 125 -4.16 -9.47 -9.24
N GLY A 126 -4.70 -8.33 -8.82
CA GLY A 126 -5.88 -7.70 -9.44
C GLY A 126 -5.70 -7.23 -10.89
N GLY A 127 -4.51 -7.35 -11.48
CA GLY A 127 -4.21 -6.92 -12.86
C GLY A 127 -4.66 -7.89 -13.96
N VAL A 128 -4.72 -9.20 -13.67
CA VAL A 128 -4.99 -10.22 -14.69
C VAL A 128 -6.38 -10.04 -15.31
N GLN A 129 -7.39 -9.73 -14.50
CA GLN A 129 -8.75 -9.40 -14.95
C GLN A 129 -8.82 -8.13 -15.82
N TYR A 130 -7.81 -7.26 -15.77
CA TYR A 130 -7.69 -6.06 -16.60
C TYR A 130 -6.74 -6.29 -17.79
N GLY A 131 -6.43 -7.54 -18.12
CA GLY A 131 -5.57 -7.91 -19.23
C GLY A 131 -4.09 -7.56 -19.01
N ALA A 132 -3.65 -7.40 -17.77
CA ALA A 132 -2.25 -7.22 -17.45
C ALA A 132 -1.56 -8.56 -17.17
N ALA A 133 -0.40 -8.76 -17.80
CA ALA A 133 0.58 -9.71 -17.27
C ALA A 133 1.04 -9.20 -15.90
N ALA A 134 1.14 -10.07 -14.91
CA ALA A 134 1.46 -9.67 -13.55
C ALA A 134 2.51 -10.58 -12.93
N GLY A 135 3.21 -10.13 -11.88
CA GLY A 135 4.19 -10.97 -11.21
C GLY A 135 4.49 -10.59 -9.76
N ILE A 136 5.08 -11.57 -9.06
CA ILE A 136 5.63 -11.46 -7.70
C ILE A 136 7.04 -12.05 -7.63
N THR A 137 7.79 -11.64 -6.61
CA THR A 137 9.14 -12.14 -6.28
C THR A 137 9.18 -12.63 -4.83
N ASP A 138 10.01 -13.63 -4.54
CA ASP A 138 10.31 -14.04 -3.15
C ASP A 138 11.49 -13.27 -2.54
N GLY A 139 12.13 -12.36 -3.29
CA GLY A 139 13.29 -11.60 -2.85
C GLY A 139 14.55 -12.43 -2.60
N GLY A 140 14.57 -13.71 -2.98
CA GLY A 140 15.64 -14.65 -2.65
C GLY A 140 15.56 -15.17 -1.22
N PHE A 141 14.40 -15.05 -0.56
CA PHE A 141 14.20 -15.49 0.82
C PHE A 141 13.96 -17.01 0.93
N GLY A 142 13.98 -17.72 -0.20
CA GLY A 142 13.92 -19.18 -0.29
C GLY A 142 12.50 -19.73 -0.48
N SER A 143 11.46 -18.92 -0.26
CA SER A 143 10.08 -19.23 -0.63
C SER A 143 9.20 -17.98 -0.62
N PHE A 144 8.06 -18.02 -1.31
CA PHE A 144 7.03 -16.98 -1.26
C PHE A 144 6.35 -16.82 0.12
N TYR A 145 6.69 -17.65 1.11
CA TYR A 145 6.15 -17.59 2.47
C TYR A 145 7.19 -17.12 3.51
N THR A 146 8.47 -17.07 3.13
CA THR A 146 9.53 -16.59 4.02
C THR A 146 9.43 -15.08 4.17
N GLN A 147 9.40 -14.61 5.41
CA GLN A 147 9.35 -13.18 5.72
C GLN A 147 10.76 -12.61 5.91
N PHE A 148 10.90 -11.32 5.66
CA PHE A 148 12.15 -10.58 5.76
C PHE A 148 12.79 -10.68 7.16
N ASP A 149 12.00 -10.67 8.24
CA ASP A 149 12.49 -10.81 9.62
C ASP A 149 13.21 -12.14 9.88
N GLN A 150 12.94 -13.17 9.09
CA GLN A 150 13.60 -14.49 9.20
C GLN A 150 14.95 -14.54 8.48
N VAL A 151 15.20 -13.64 7.53
CA VAL A 151 16.40 -13.63 6.68
C VAL A 151 17.23 -12.35 6.84
N PHE A 152 16.74 -11.40 7.63
CA PHE A 152 17.38 -10.11 7.88
C PHE A 152 18.73 -10.25 8.60
N LEU A 153 18.89 -11.25 9.47
CA LEU A 153 20.15 -11.54 10.14
C LEU A 153 20.79 -12.80 9.54
N LEU A 154 22.10 -12.75 9.36
CA LEU A 154 22.93 -13.92 9.11
C LEU A 154 23.03 -14.77 10.39
N ALA A 155 23.47 -16.02 10.24
CA ALA A 155 23.60 -16.96 11.38
C ALA A 155 24.56 -16.46 12.49
N ASN A 156 25.48 -15.55 12.17
CA ASN A 156 26.39 -14.90 13.13
C ASN A 156 25.78 -13.67 13.82
N GLY A 157 24.51 -13.34 13.56
CA GLY A 157 23.78 -12.19 14.12
C GLY A 157 24.07 -10.84 13.44
N THR A 158 24.88 -10.79 12.38
CA THR A 158 25.08 -9.54 11.61
C THR A 158 24.00 -9.36 10.55
N ILE A 159 23.75 -8.11 10.14
CA ILE A 159 22.77 -7.77 9.10
C ILE A 159 23.12 -8.46 7.78
N ASN A 160 22.14 -9.11 7.17
CA ASN A 160 22.17 -9.58 5.80
C ASN A 160 21.79 -8.44 4.86
N TYR A 161 22.78 -7.65 4.43
CA TYR A 161 22.55 -6.50 3.55
C TYR A 161 21.95 -6.89 2.20
N GLU A 162 22.26 -8.07 1.69
CA GLU A 162 21.67 -8.56 0.43
C GLU A 162 20.16 -8.74 0.59
N ALA A 163 19.69 -9.40 1.65
CA ALA A 163 18.26 -9.52 1.92
C ALA A 163 17.61 -8.15 2.16
N LEU A 164 18.32 -7.23 2.82
CA LEU A 164 17.86 -5.86 3.06
C LEU A 164 17.65 -5.07 1.76
N TYR A 165 18.58 -5.14 0.80
CA TYR A 165 18.42 -4.48 -0.50
C TYR A 165 17.33 -5.14 -1.35
N MET A 166 17.27 -6.48 -1.32
CA MET A 166 16.20 -7.23 -2.00
C MET A 166 14.82 -6.83 -1.51
N PHE A 167 14.62 -6.70 -0.19
CA PHE A 167 13.39 -6.19 0.41
C PHE A 167 13.14 -4.71 0.09
N GLY A 168 14.18 -3.88 0.19
CA GLY A 168 14.04 -2.42 0.11
C GLY A 168 13.62 -1.92 -1.27
N TYR A 169 14.24 -2.44 -2.32
CA TYR A 169 13.99 -1.97 -3.69
C TYR A 169 14.38 -2.95 -4.80
N GLN A 170 15.40 -3.78 -4.58
CA GLN A 170 16.09 -4.46 -5.68
C GLN A 170 15.28 -5.61 -6.29
N ALA A 171 14.65 -6.45 -5.47
CA ALA A 171 13.91 -7.61 -6.00
C ALA A 171 12.71 -7.20 -6.87
N HIS A 172 12.04 -6.11 -6.48
CA HIS A 172 10.89 -5.56 -7.21
C HIS A 172 11.31 -4.93 -8.54
N HIS A 173 12.45 -4.24 -8.56
CA HIS A 173 13.02 -3.70 -9.79
C HIS A 173 13.38 -4.83 -10.76
N GLU A 174 14.04 -5.88 -10.26
CA GLU A 174 14.44 -7.04 -11.05
C GLU A 174 13.24 -7.81 -11.61
N LEU A 175 12.22 -8.02 -10.77
CA LEU A 175 10.93 -8.57 -11.19
C LEU A 175 10.32 -7.74 -12.34
N SER A 176 10.27 -6.41 -12.19
CA SER A 176 9.65 -5.54 -13.17
C SER A 176 10.40 -5.57 -14.51
N VAL A 177 11.73 -5.46 -14.48
CA VAL A 177 12.55 -5.48 -15.70
C VAL A 177 12.47 -6.83 -16.41
N ILE A 178 12.64 -7.96 -15.70
CA ILE A 178 12.52 -9.31 -16.27
C ILE A 178 11.10 -9.54 -16.79
N GLY A 179 10.10 -9.21 -15.98
CA GLY A 179 8.69 -9.43 -16.27
C GLY A 179 8.19 -8.67 -17.48
N LYS A 180 8.53 -7.37 -17.60
CA LYS A 180 8.18 -6.56 -18.78
C LYS A 180 8.82 -7.09 -20.06
N ALA A 181 10.11 -7.43 -20.01
CA ALA A 181 10.82 -7.92 -21.17
C ALA A 181 10.31 -9.31 -21.62
N LEU A 182 10.09 -10.22 -20.67
CA LEU A 182 9.46 -11.52 -20.94
C LEU A 182 8.05 -11.34 -21.48
N THR A 183 7.25 -10.41 -20.95
CA THR A 183 5.89 -10.14 -21.43
C THR A 183 5.88 -9.73 -22.90
N LYS A 184 6.74 -8.78 -23.30
CA LYS A 184 6.84 -8.36 -24.71
C LYS A 184 7.19 -9.52 -25.63
N ASN A 185 8.14 -10.36 -25.23
CA ASN A 185 8.57 -11.51 -26.01
C ASN A 185 7.50 -12.62 -26.05
N PHE A 186 6.82 -12.87 -24.92
CA PHE A 186 5.80 -13.92 -24.77
C PHE A 186 4.61 -13.68 -25.69
N TYR A 187 4.17 -12.42 -25.83
CA TYR A 187 3.06 -12.03 -26.71
C TYR A 187 3.51 -11.54 -28.10
N GLY A 188 4.82 -11.44 -28.35
CA GLY A 188 5.36 -10.96 -29.63
C GLY A 188 4.95 -9.52 -29.95
N THR A 189 4.87 -8.64 -28.94
CA THR A 189 4.36 -7.26 -29.11
C THR A 189 5.31 -6.31 -29.82
N GLY A 190 6.59 -6.71 -29.99
CA GLY A 190 7.63 -5.88 -30.57
C GLY A 190 7.75 -4.53 -29.85
N ASP A 191 7.71 -3.45 -30.63
CA ASP A 191 7.83 -2.07 -30.14
C ASP A 191 6.52 -1.47 -29.62
N ALA A 192 5.42 -2.24 -29.59
CA ALA A 192 4.17 -1.76 -29.01
C ALA A 192 4.38 -1.30 -27.56
N LYS A 193 3.69 -0.23 -27.18
CA LYS A 193 3.73 0.29 -25.81
C LYS A 193 3.19 -0.78 -24.87
N LEU A 194 4.02 -1.17 -23.89
CA LEU A 194 3.61 -1.96 -22.75
C LEU A 194 3.42 -0.99 -21.58
N TYR A 195 2.19 -0.76 -21.16
CA TYR A 195 1.90 0.07 -19.99
C TYR A 195 2.32 -0.67 -18.72
N ALA A 196 3.08 -0.03 -17.86
CA ALA A 196 3.59 -0.64 -16.63
C ALA A 196 2.95 -0.02 -15.39
N TYR A 197 2.35 -0.86 -14.55
CA TYR A 197 1.62 -0.44 -13.37
C TYR A 197 2.21 -1.06 -12.09
N TRP A 198 2.03 -0.35 -10.98
CA TRP A 198 2.20 -0.88 -9.63
C TRP A 198 0.87 -0.87 -8.88
N GLN A 199 0.59 -1.91 -8.09
CA GLN A 199 -0.48 -1.90 -7.09
C GLN A 199 0.01 -2.53 -5.78
N GLY A 200 -0.06 -1.78 -4.68
CA GLY A 200 0.26 -2.29 -3.35
C GLY A 200 -0.28 -1.41 -2.24
N CYS A 201 -0.47 -2.01 -1.06
CA CYS A 201 -0.85 -1.28 0.16
C CYS A 201 0.04 -1.71 1.33
N SER A 202 0.17 -0.89 2.37
CA SER A 202 1.06 -1.17 3.52
C SER A 202 2.53 -1.22 3.10
N GLU A 203 3.22 -2.33 3.37
CA GLU A 203 4.55 -2.61 2.85
C GLU A 203 4.58 -2.54 1.32
N GLY A 204 3.59 -3.10 0.63
CA GLY A 204 3.44 -2.94 -0.82
C GLY A 204 3.25 -1.49 -1.28
N GLY A 205 2.75 -0.62 -0.41
CA GLY A 205 2.70 0.82 -0.66
C GLY A 205 4.07 1.48 -0.52
N ARG A 206 4.86 1.08 0.48
CA ARG A 206 6.26 1.51 0.63
C ARG A 206 7.09 1.04 -0.56
N GLU A 207 7.02 -0.24 -0.90
CA GLU A 207 7.71 -0.81 -2.05
C GLU A 207 7.36 -0.07 -3.35
N GLY A 208 6.08 0.28 -3.54
CA GLY A 208 5.63 1.10 -4.67
C GLY A 208 6.28 2.47 -4.72
N PHE A 209 6.28 3.21 -3.61
CA PHE A 209 7.01 4.48 -3.56
C PHE A 209 8.52 4.29 -3.70
N SER A 210 9.09 3.18 -3.23
CA SER A 210 10.51 2.86 -3.42
C SER A 210 10.85 2.72 -4.89
N GLN A 211 9.98 2.08 -5.67
CA GLN A 211 10.14 2.02 -7.12
C GLN A 211 9.96 3.39 -7.77
N VAL A 212 8.90 4.14 -7.44
CA VAL A 212 8.62 5.48 -8.00
C VAL A 212 9.75 6.47 -7.73
N GLN A 213 10.39 6.41 -6.56
CA GLN A 213 11.50 7.28 -6.17
C GLN A 213 12.82 6.94 -6.89
N ARG A 214 12.99 5.68 -7.32
CA ARG A 214 14.30 5.17 -7.80
C ARG A 214 14.34 4.87 -9.29
N PHE A 215 13.23 4.41 -9.87
CA PHE A 215 13.21 3.81 -11.20
C PHE A 215 12.10 4.42 -12.06
N GLN A 216 12.45 4.88 -13.25
CA GLN A 216 11.52 5.46 -14.23
C GLN A 216 10.85 4.36 -15.06
N GLU A 217 10.12 3.47 -14.40
CA GLU A 217 9.78 2.19 -15.01
C GLU A 217 8.29 1.83 -15.02
N PHE A 218 7.47 2.69 -14.41
CA PHE A 218 6.02 2.57 -14.30
C PHE A 218 5.34 3.80 -14.90
N ASP A 219 4.28 3.60 -15.69
CA ASP A 219 3.38 4.65 -16.16
C ASP A 219 2.37 5.07 -15.08
N GLY A 220 2.07 4.17 -14.14
CA GLY A 220 1.23 4.50 -13.00
C GLY A 220 1.43 3.62 -11.77
N ALA A 221 1.15 4.16 -10.58
CA ALA A 221 1.21 3.44 -9.32
C ALA A 221 -0.03 3.70 -8.45
N VAL A 222 -0.71 2.63 -8.03
CA VAL A 222 -1.69 2.64 -6.94
C VAL A 222 -0.94 2.35 -5.65
N ILE A 223 -0.93 3.31 -4.72
CA ILE A 223 -0.19 3.23 -3.46
C ILE A 223 -1.16 3.43 -2.29
N GLY A 224 -1.46 2.34 -1.57
CA GLY A 224 -2.31 2.36 -0.39
C GLY A 224 -1.50 2.41 0.91
N ALA A 225 -1.92 3.22 1.88
CA ALA A 225 -1.40 3.26 3.26
C ALA A 225 0.11 2.88 3.39
N PRO A 226 1.03 3.58 2.71
CA PRO A 226 2.41 3.12 2.56
C PRO A 226 3.18 3.14 3.89
N ALA A 227 3.93 2.06 4.16
CA ALA A 227 4.85 1.93 5.30
C ALA A 227 6.15 2.73 5.14
N LEU A 228 6.01 4.02 4.83
CA LEU A 228 7.12 4.97 4.76
C LEU A 228 7.77 5.12 6.13
N ARG A 229 9.01 5.63 6.15
CA ARG A 229 9.78 5.80 7.38
C ARG A 229 9.92 4.47 8.12
N TYR A 230 10.16 3.38 7.40
CA TYR A 230 10.02 2.01 7.90
C TYR A 230 10.75 1.78 9.23
N GLY A 231 11.98 2.27 9.37
CA GLY A 231 12.71 2.16 10.65
C GLY A 231 12.01 2.87 11.81
N GLN A 232 11.51 4.10 11.60
CA GLN A 232 10.75 4.80 12.64
C GLN A 232 9.39 4.16 12.89
N GLN A 233 8.69 3.78 11.82
CA GLN A 233 7.34 3.23 11.86
C GLN A 233 7.32 1.92 12.66
N GLN A 234 8.31 1.05 12.45
CA GLN A 234 8.36 -0.23 13.14
C GLN A 234 8.62 -0.02 14.65
N ALA A 235 9.40 0.99 15.06
CA ALA A 235 9.53 1.36 16.47
C ALA A 235 8.23 2.01 17.01
N ASN A 236 7.52 2.78 16.18
CA ASN A 236 6.27 3.45 16.54
C ASN A 236 5.15 2.47 16.89
N HIS A 237 5.18 1.25 16.34
CA HIS A 237 4.26 0.18 16.72
C HIS A 237 4.30 -0.18 18.22
N LEU A 238 5.40 0.12 18.93
CA LEU A 238 5.51 -0.08 20.37
C LEU A 238 4.94 1.07 21.19
N TYR A 239 4.55 2.19 20.57
CA TYR A 239 4.15 3.40 21.30
C TYR A 239 2.97 3.15 22.24
N GLY A 240 1.92 2.46 21.77
CA GLY A 240 0.77 2.11 22.61
C GLY A 240 1.17 1.26 23.82
N ASN A 241 2.05 0.28 23.63
CA ASN A 241 2.55 -0.56 24.72
C ASN A 241 3.40 0.22 25.73
N VAL A 242 4.21 1.17 25.27
CA VAL A 242 4.99 2.05 26.15
C VAL A 242 4.11 3.03 26.91
N VAL A 243 3.03 3.54 26.31
CA VAL A 243 2.01 4.35 27.02
C VAL A 243 1.40 3.55 28.16
N GLU A 244 0.92 2.34 27.91
CA GLU A 244 0.32 1.46 28.93
C GLU A 244 1.31 1.15 30.06
N HIS A 245 2.54 0.76 29.69
CA HIS A 245 3.61 0.45 30.63
C HIS A 245 3.99 1.67 31.49
N THR A 246 4.13 2.85 30.88
CA THR A 246 4.47 4.09 31.58
C THR A 246 3.38 4.52 32.54
N LEU A 247 2.11 4.39 32.15
CA LEU A 247 0.96 4.69 33.00
C LEU A 247 0.73 3.62 34.07
N LYS A 248 1.40 2.47 33.99
CA LYS A 248 1.15 1.26 34.80
C LYS A 248 -0.32 0.87 34.76
N TYR A 249 -0.94 1.07 33.60
CA TYR A 249 -2.35 0.84 33.38
C TYR A 249 -2.54 0.26 31.98
N TYR A 250 -3.15 -0.91 31.93
CA TYR A 250 -3.44 -1.65 30.71
C TYR A 250 -4.95 -1.63 30.56
N PRO A 251 -5.52 -0.68 29.79
CA PRO A 251 -6.96 -0.59 29.62
C PRO A 251 -7.54 -1.94 29.18
N PRO A 252 -8.63 -2.43 29.79
CA PRO A 252 -9.37 -3.55 29.25
C PRO A 252 -9.80 -3.24 27.80
N PRO A 253 -9.72 -4.20 26.86
CA PRO A 253 -10.20 -4.01 25.50
C PRO A 253 -11.61 -3.40 25.41
N CYS A 254 -12.55 -3.84 26.26
CA CYS A 254 -13.91 -3.31 26.29
C CYS A 254 -13.98 -1.83 26.72
N GLU A 255 -13.04 -1.36 27.55
CA GLU A 255 -12.96 0.05 27.92
C GLU A 255 -12.48 0.91 26.74
N LEU A 256 -11.48 0.45 25.99
CA LEU A 256 -11.00 1.14 24.79
C LEU A 256 -12.06 1.14 23.68
N GLU A 257 -12.71 0.00 23.46
CA GLU A 257 -13.83 -0.11 22.52
C GLU A 257 -14.96 0.87 22.90
N LYS A 258 -15.27 1.00 24.20
CA LYS A 258 -16.24 2.00 24.67
C LYS A 258 -15.80 3.43 24.36
N ILE A 259 -14.54 3.77 24.60
CA ILE A 259 -13.99 5.09 24.28
C ILE A 259 -14.11 5.37 22.78
N VAL A 260 -13.81 4.39 21.92
CA VAL A 260 -13.92 4.60 20.48
C VAL A 260 -15.37 4.74 20.05
N ASN A 261 -16.27 3.89 20.51
CA ASN A 261 -17.70 3.99 20.18
C ASN A 261 -18.28 5.36 20.57
N LEU A 262 -17.88 5.90 21.73
CA LEU A 262 -18.26 7.26 22.14
C LEU A 262 -17.61 8.34 21.28
N THR A 263 -16.38 8.12 20.80
CA THR A 263 -15.69 9.03 19.88
C THR A 263 -16.41 9.07 18.54
N ILE A 264 -16.71 7.90 17.95
CA ILE A 264 -17.47 7.79 16.70
C ILE A 264 -18.83 8.47 16.85
N ALA A 265 -19.58 8.14 17.91
CA ALA A 265 -20.90 8.75 18.14
C ALA A 265 -20.86 10.28 18.30
N ALA A 266 -19.78 10.82 18.87
CA ALA A 266 -19.61 12.27 19.02
C ALA A 266 -19.16 12.96 17.73
N CYS A 267 -18.46 12.24 16.85
CA CYS A 267 -17.80 12.82 15.67
C CYS A 267 -18.52 12.54 14.34
N ASP A 268 -19.36 11.50 14.27
CA ASP A 268 -20.16 11.08 13.11
C ASP A 268 -20.79 12.29 12.40
N ARG A 269 -21.56 13.11 13.14
CA ARG A 269 -22.30 14.23 12.56
C ARG A 269 -21.49 15.45 12.13
N LEU A 270 -20.18 15.46 12.38
CA LEU A 270 -19.35 16.63 12.06
C LEU A 270 -19.21 16.83 10.55
N ASP A 271 -19.40 15.78 9.75
CA ASP A 271 -19.43 15.87 8.29
C ASP A 271 -20.83 16.21 7.72
N GLY A 272 -21.86 16.38 8.56
CA GLY A 272 -23.23 16.67 8.13
C GLY A 272 -24.10 15.44 7.82
N ARG A 273 -23.58 14.21 7.98
CA ARG A 273 -24.29 12.94 7.84
C ARG A 273 -24.25 12.17 9.17
N SER A 274 -25.20 11.27 9.39
CA SER A 274 -25.21 10.40 10.57
C SER A 274 -25.36 8.97 10.11
N ASP A 275 -24.24 8.32 9.88
CA ASP A 275 -24.15 6.95 9.36
C ASP A 275 -23.14 6.09 10.14
N GLY A 276 -22.61 6.62 11.24
CA GLY A 276 -21.61 5.94 12.05
C GLY A 276 -20.21 5.99 11.44
N VAL A 277 -19.94 6.89 10.49
CA VAL A 277 -18.64 7.09 9.87
C VAL A 277 -18.09 8.46 10.26
N VAL A 278 -16.85 8.49 10.74
CA VAL A 278 -16.12 9.73 10.99
C VAL A 278 -15.38 10.13 9.71
N SER A 279 -16.07 10.82 8.80
CA SER A 279 -15.44 11.31 7.55
C SER A 279 -14.64 12.61 7.71
N ARG A 280 -14.75 13.23 8.89
CA ARG A 280 -14.06 14.46 9.26
C ARG A 280 -13.29 14.29 10.57
N THR A 281 -12.23 13.47 10.56
CA THR A 281 -11.39 13.31 11.76
C THR A 281 -10.64 14.58 12.17
N ASP A 282 -10.38 15.46 11.22
CA ASP A 282 -9.95 16.85 11.41
C ASP A 282 -10.92 17.62 12.32
N MET A 283 -12.21 17.61 12.01
CA MET A 283 -13.22 18.24 12.86
C MET A 283 -13.39 17.49 14.19
N CYS A 284 -13.33 16.17 14.19
CA CYS A 284 -13.36 15.37 15.42
C CYS A 284 -12.25 15.81 16.38
N LYS A 285 -11.03 16.00 15.87
CA LYS A 285 -9.88 16.49 16.63
C LYS A 285 -10.08 17.90 17.20
N LEU A 286 -10.82 18.78 16.51
CA LEU A 286 -11.11 20.14 16.97
C LEU A 286 -12.22 20.20 18.01
N HIS A 287 -13.21 19.30 17.93
CA HIS A 287 -14.47 19.43 18.67
C HIS A 287 -14.68 18.36 19.75
N PHE A 288 -13.99 17.23 19.68
CA PHE A 288 -14.15 16.14 20.64
C PHE A 288 -13.11 16.19 21.77
N ASN A 289 -13.61 16.15 23.00
CA ASN A 289 -12.78 16.00 24.19
C ASN A 289 -12.92 14.59 24.74
N ILE A 290 -11.87 13.77 24.62
CA ILE A 290 -11.86 12.38 25.07
C ILE A 290 -12.14 12.20 26.57
N ASN A 291 -11.86 13.21 27.41
CA ASN A 291 -12.20 13.15 28.84
C ASN A 291 -13.71 13.12 29.09
N SER A 292 -14.54 13.50 28.11
CA SER A 292 -16.00 13.37 28.19
C SER A 292 -16.47 11.91 28.28
N THR A 293 -15.60 10.95 27.95
CA THR A 293 -15.92 9.51 28.04
C THR A 293 -15.84 8.97 29.46
N ILE A 294 -15.14 9.65 30.38
CA ILE A 294 -14.91 9.19 31.75
C ILE A 294 -16.24 8.97 32.48
N GLY A 295 -16.37 7.82 33.15
CA GLY A 295 -17.56 7.40 33.88
C GLY A 295 -18.60 6.68 33.01
N ALA A 296 -18.44 6.64 31.69
CA ALA A 296 -19.39 5.95 30.82
C ALA A 296 -19.34 4.42 31.08
N PRO A 297 -20.49 3.78 31.34
CA PRO A 297 -20.54 2.34 31.60
C PRO A 297 -20.29 1.53 30.33
N TYR A 298 -19.61 0.39 30.49
CA TYR A 298 -19.41 -0.61 29.45
C TYR A 298 -19.67 -2.02 29.98
N SER A 299 -20.07 -2.92 29.07
CA SER A 299 -20.18 -4.35 29.33
C SER A 299 -19.99 -5.09 28.01
N CYS A 300 -18.99 -5.97 27.94
CA CYS A 300 -18.70 -6.81 26.78
C CYS A 300 -18.69 -8.28 27.18
N PRO A 301 -19.22 -9.18 26.33
CA PRO A 301 -19.17 -10.61 26.57
C PRO A 301 -17.73 -11.14 26.47
N ALA A 302 -17.51 -12.36 26.95
CA ALA A 302 -16.26 -13.06 26.66
C ALA A 302 -16.13 -13.28 25.15
N SER A 303 -14.92 -13.11 24.61
CA SER A 303 -14.64 -13.28 23.18
C SER A 303 -13.40 -14.14 22.95
N THR A 304 -13.38 -14.85 21.84
CA THR A 304 -12.23 -15.64 21.39
C THR A 304 -11.78 -15.10 20.04
N THR A 305 -10.52 -14.68 19.95
CA THR A 305 -9.88 -14.24 18.70
C THR A 305 -8.69 -15.15 18.39
N THR A 306 -8.14 -15.03 17.18
CA THR A 306 -6.89 -15.72 16.80
C THR A 306 -5.71 -15.36 17.71
N THR A 307 -5.78 -14.21 18.38
CA THR A 307 -4.74 -13.70 19.29
C THR A 307 -4.96 -14.05 20.78
N GLY A 308 -6.06 -14.73 21.12
CA GLY A 308 -6.35 -15.18 22.49
C GLY A 308 -7.82 -15.05 22.91
N THR A 309 -8.11 -15.51 24.12
CA THR A 309 -9.43 -15.38 24.76
C THR A 309 -9.45 -14.19 25.70
N THR A 310 -10.53 -13.41 25.66
CA THR A 310 -10.80 -12.35 26.65
C THR A 310 -12.04 -12.74 27.47
N PRO A 311 -11.99 -12.69 28.81
CA PRO A 311 -13.17 -12.92 29.63
C PRO A 311 -14.18 -11.78 29.48
N ALA A 312 -15.42 -11.99 29.93
CA ALA A 312 -16.40 -10.91 29.98
C ALA A 312 -15.88 -9.74 30.84
N GLN A 313 -16.11 -8.52 30.37
CA GLN A 313 -15.62 -7.29 30.98
C GLN A 313 -16.79 -6.36 31.25
N ASN A 314 -16.85 -5.76 32.43
CA ASN A 314 -17.78 -4.68 32.74
C ASN A 314 -17.06 -3.61 33.59
N GLY A 315 -17.60 -2.39 33.58
CA GLY A 315 -17.01 -1.29 34.31
C GLY A 315 -17.46 0.06 33.79
N THR A 316 -16.69 1.09 34.11
CA THR A 316 -16.86 2.44 33.58
C THR A 316 -15.53 2.91 33.04
N VAL A 317 -15.55 3.71 31.97
CA VAL A 317 -14.34 4.35 31.46
C VAL A 317 -13.65 5.12 32.57
N SER A 318 -12.42 4.73 32.86
CA SER A 318 -11.61 5.31 33.92
C SER A 318 -10.89 6.57 33.42
N ALA A 319 -10.45 7.41 34.35
CA ALA A 319 -9.59 8.55 34.02
C ALA A 319 -8.26 8.09 33.38
N LEU A 320 -7.74 6.92 33.78
CA LEU A 320 -6.53 6.34 33.22
C LEU A 320 -6.76 5.78 31.81
N GLY A 321 -7.91 5.16 31.53
CA GLY A 321 -8.30 4.72 30.20
C GLY A 321 -8.44 5.87 29.22
N ALA A 322 -9.16 6.92 29.61
CA ALA A 322 -9.24 8.15 28.80
C ALA A 322 -7.86 8.81 28.62
N ALA A 323 -7.00 8.81 29.64
CA ALA A 323 -5.63 9.35 29.54
C ALA A 323 -4.72 8.51 28.61
N ALA A 324 -4.81 7.18 28.67
CA ALA A 324 -4.08 6.26 27.79
C ALA A 324 -4.51 6.47 26.34
N ALA A 325 -5.81 6.47 26.09
CA ALA A 325 -6.38 6.71 24.77
C ALA A 325 -5.96 8.09 24.22
N ARG A 326 -6.05 9.14 25.04
CA ARG A 326 -5.58 10.47 24.64
C ARG A 326 -4.10 10.47 24.25
N LYS A 327 -3.24 9.82 25.02
CA LYS A 327 -1.79 9.75 24.74
C LYS A 327 -1.50 9.00 23.44
N MET A 328 -2.21 7.90 23.19
CA MET A 328 -2.12 7.15 21.93
C MET A 328 -2.52 8.04 20.74
N LEU A 329 -3.66 8.75 20.83
CA LEU A 329 -4.12 9.71 19.81
C LEU A 329 -3.17 10.91 19.62
N ASP A 330 -2.54 11.32 20.71
CA ASP A 330 -1.65 12.46 20.71
C ASP A 330 -0.28 12.17 20.12
N GLY A 331 0.06 10.89 19.86
CA GLY A 331 1.36 10.39 19.41
C GLY A 331 2.54 10.76 20.31
N LEU A 332 3.78 10.40 19.91
CA LEU A 332 4.98 10.52 20.75
C LEU A 332 5.31 11.99 21.07
N ARG A 333 5.62 12.28 22.33
CA ARG A 333 6.04 13.61 22.81
C ARG A 333 7.26 13.50 23.72
N THR A 334 8.12 14.52 23.73
CA THR A 334 9.23 14.63 24.68
C THR A 334 8.73 15.01 26.09
N LEU A 335 9.56 14.74 27.11
CA LEU A 335 9.23 14.88 28.54
C LEU A 335 8.94 16.33 28.99
N ASP A 336 9.34 17.34 28.22
CA ASP A 336 9.08 18.75 28.47
C ASP A 336 7.64 19.19 28.12
N GLY A 337 6.82 18.28 27.57
CA GLY A 337 5.37 18.48 27.39
C GLY A 337 5.00 19.54 26.35
N GLN A 338 5.99 20.18 25.74
CA GLN A 338 5.82 20.90 24.49
C GLN A 338 5.91 19.86 23.36
N ILE A 339 5.58 20.21 22.12
CA ILE A 339 5.89 19.39 20.93
C ILE A 339 4.83 18.33 20.55
N ARG A 340 4.45 18.31 19.26
CA ARG A 340 3.23 17.68 18.70
C ARG A 340 3.56 16.69 17.57
N THR A 341 3.69 15.39 17.83
CA THR A 341 3.53 14.37 16.76
C THR A 341 2.25 13.61 17.03
N ARG A 342 1.17 13.87 16.27
CA ARG A 342 -0.17 13.34 16.59
C ARG A 342 -0.56 12.22 15.65
N THR A 343 -0.91 11.08 16.23
CA THR A 343 -1.36 9.88 15.50
C THR A 343 -2.81 9.64 15.85
N LEU A 344 -3.74 9.88 14.94
CA LEU A 344 -5.14 9.58 15.21
C LEU A 344 -5.41 8.08 15.06
N CYS A 345 -4.93 7.22 15.97
CA CYS A 345 -5.47 5.87 16.08
C CYS A 345 -5.21 5.18 17.43
N LEU A 346 -6.27 4.54 17.97
CA LEU A 346 -6.33 3.89 19.29
C LEU A 346 -6.10 2.37 19.26
N TRP A 347 -5.79 1.81 18.09
CA TRP A 347 -6.48 0.58 17.72
C TRP A 347 -5.68 -0.73 17.66
N ARG A 348 -4.38 -0.79 17.99
CA ARG A 348 -3.79 -2.10 18.29
C ARG A 348 -2.44 -2.11 19.00
N ARG A 349 -2.28 -3.12 19.85
CA ARG A 349 -1.00 -3.61 20.38
C ARG A 349 -0.26 -4.33 19.26
N MET A 350 0.90 -3.84 18.83
CA MET A 350 1.76 -4.55 17.88
C MET A 350 3.03 -5.03 18.61
N GLY A 351 3.42 -6.28 18.35
CA GLY A 351 4.53 -6.93 19.04
C GLY A 351 5.92 -6.38 18.64
N PRO A 352 6.97 -6.70 19.40
CA PRO A 352 8.30 -6.08 19.32
C PRO A 352 9.17 -6.47 18.11
N ARG A 353 8.59 -6.78 16.94
CA ARG A 353 9.35 -7.29 15.78
C ARG A 353 10.35 -6.29 15.20
N PHE A 354 10.21 -4.98 15.45
CA PHE A 354 11.24 -4.00 15.14
C PHE A 354 12.61 -4.31 15.76
N LEU A 355 12.62 -4.91 16.95
CA LEU A 355 13.86 -5.14 17.69
C LEU A 355 14.67 -6.30 17.09
N GLN A 356 14.00 -7.22 16.38
CA GLN A 356 14.67 -8.23 15.55
C GLN A 356 15.49 -7.58 14.42
N LEU A 357 15.03 -6.44 13.87
CA LEU A 357 15.80 -5.63 12.92
C LEU A 357 16.99 -4.88 13.55
N GLN A 358 17.13 -4.90 14.87
CA GLN A 358 18.27 -4.34 15.59
C GLN A 358 19.18 -5.42 16.21
N ASN A 359 18.92 -6.71 15.94
CA ASN A 359 19.58 -7.85 16.61
C ASN A 359 19.36 -7.89 18.14
N TYR A 360 18.23 -7.34 18.60
CA TYR A 360 17.78 -7.41 19.99
C TYR A 360 16.47 -8.19 20.11
N THR A 361 16.38 -9.08 21.09
CA THR A 361 15.09 -9.64 21.53
C THR A 361 14.66 -8.91 22.79
N LEU A 362 13.56 -8.17 22.72
CA LEU A 362 12.99 -7.51 23.89
C LEU A 362 12.09 -8.49 24.62
N SER A 363 12.59 -9.04 25.72
CA SER A 363 11.82 -9.95 26.58
C SER A 363 10.83 -9.19 27.48
N SER A 364 11.06 -7.91 27.77
CA SER A 364 10.18 -7.05 28.57
C SER A 364 10.32 -5.56 28.20
N LEU A 365 9.31 -4.75 28.53
CA LEU A 365 9.38 -3.28 28.41
C LEU A 365 10.05 -2.61 29.62
N GLU A 366 10.72 -3.38 30.47
CA GLU A 366 11.42 -2.83 31.64
C GLU A 366 12.50 -1.84 31.19
N ASN A 367 12.52 -0.66 31.79
CA ASN A 367 13.39 0.47 31.42
C ASN A 367 13.17 1.05 30.00
N VAL A 368 12.12 0.66 29.28
CA VAL A 368 11.75 1.29 28.01
C VAL A 368 10.91 2.53 28.28
N THR A 369 11.43 3.70 27.87
CA THR A 369 10.76 5.00 27.99
C THR A 369 10.36 5.56 26.63
N TYR A 370 9.69 6.71 26.62
CA TYR A 370 9.45 7.47 25.39
C TYR A 370 10.75 7.89 24.69
N ASP A 371 11.78 8.25 25.46
CA ASP A 371 13.10 8.59 24.91
C ASP A 371 13.76 7.36 24.30
N THR A 372 13.62 6.17 24.92
CA THR A 372 14.11 4.92 24.31
C THR A 372 13.46 4.66 22.95
N LEU A 373 12.14 4.85 22.83
CA LEU A 373 11.45 4.71 21.54
C LEU A 373 11.96 5.72 20.51
N LYS A 374 12.14 6.98 20.93
CA LYS A 374 12.68 8.03 20.07
C LYS A 374 14.08 7.67 19.56
N ASP A 375 14.98 7.27 20.45
CA ASP A 375 16.35 6.90 20.09
C ASP A 375 16.37 5.71 19.12
N TRP A 376 15.46 4.75 19.30
CA TRP A 376 15.26 3.63 18.39
C TRP A 376 14.75 4.07 17.01
N MET A 377 13.84 5.05 16.95
CA MET A 377 13.36 5.64 15.71
C MET A 377 14.51 6.38 14.99
N GLU A 378 15.29 7.20 15.70
CA GLU A 378 16.46 7.90 15.13
C GLU A 378 17.51 6.91 14.60
N LEU A 379 17.80 5.85 15.36
CA LEU A 379 18.72 4.81 14.94
C LEU A 379 18.23 4.07 13.69
N GLY A 380 16.95 3.67 13.68
CA GLY A 380 16.34 2.98 12.55
C GLY A 380 16.34 3.85 11.29
N TRP A 381 16.08 5.15 11.45
CA TRP A 381 16.21 6.11 10.37
C TRP A 381 17.62 6.16 9.81
N GLN A 382 18.61 6.54 10.62
CA GLN A 382 19.99 6.73 10.18
C GLN A 382 20.59 5.47 9.55
N ARG A 383 20.23 4.30 10.07
CA ARG A 383 20.79 3.03 9.60
C ARG A 383 20.22 2.58 8.26
N TYR A 384 18.96 2.90 7.97
CA TYR A 384 18.26 2.37 6.80
C TYR A 384 17.74 3.48 5.87
N GLU A 385 18.31 4.69 5.97
CA GLU A 385 17.90 5.90 5.23
C GLU A 385 17.82 5.64 3.73
N ASP A 386 18.87 5.05 3.18
CA ASP A 386 19.07 4.81 1.75
C ASP A 386 18.37 3.55 1.23
N VAL A 387 17.72 2.76 2.09
CA VAL A 387 17.08 1.48 1.70
C VAL A 387 15.59 1.42 2.04
N LEU A 388 15.22 1.58 3.32
CA LEU A 388 13.88 1.28 3.81
C LEU A 388 13.03 2.51 4.13
N GLN A 389 13.62 3.70 4.33
CA GLN A 389 12.80 4.86 4.71
C GLN A 389 11.85 5.28 3.60
N THR A 390 12.31 5.27 2.36
CA THR A 390 11.46 5.54 1.19
C THR A 390 10.80 6.94 1.26
N THR A 391 11.58 7.94 1.66
CA THR A 391 11.07 9.30 1.94
C THR A 391 11.56 10.34 0.94
N TRP A 392 12.15 9.91 -0.19
CA TRP A 392 12.67 10.84 -1.19
C TRP A 392 11.52 11.65 -1.83
N PRO A 393 11.50 12.99 -1.70
CA PRO A 393 10.35 13.79 -2.13
C PRO A 393 10.47 14.35 -3.55
N ASP A 394 11.66 14.38 -4.14
CA ASP A 394 11.84 14.82 -5.53
C ASP A 394 11.55 13.68 -6.50
N LEU A 395 10.33 13.68 -7.02
CA LEU A 395 9.84 12.69 -7.99
C LEU A 395 9.91 13.21 -9.43
N THR A 396 10.72 14.24 -9.71
CA THR A 396 10.90 14.81 -11.07
C THR A 396 11.15 13.74 -12.13
N PRO A 397 12.01 12.73 -11.93
CA PRO A 397 12.22 11.66 -12.92
C PRO A 397 10.94 10.91 -13.31
N PHE A 398 10.12 10.54 -12.32
CA PHE A 398 8.87 9.83 -12.54
C PHE A 398 7.81 10.73 -13.20
N GLN A 399 7.66 11.96 -12.70
CA GLN A 399 6.73 12.94 -13.24
C GLN A 399 7.08 13.32 -14.69
N SER A 400 8.37 13.51 -15.00
CA SER A 400 8.85 13.85 -16.36
C SER A 400 8.65 12.70 -17.35
N ALA A 401 8.63 11.46 -16.88
CA ALA A 401 8.27 10.29 -17.69
C ALA A 401 6.75 10.16 -17.93
N GLY A 402 5.93 11.07 -17.38
CA GLY A 402 4.47 11.07 -17.50
C GLY A 402 3.75 10.20 -16.47
N GLY A 403 4.45 9.71 -15.46
CA GLY A 403 3.93 8.79 -14.46
C GLY A 403 2.78 9.38 -13.62
N LYS A 404 1.82 8.54 -13.24
CA LYS A 404 0.67 8.91 -12.40
C LYS A 404 0.64 8.13 -11.07
N VAL A 405 0.42 8.80 -9.95
CA VAL A 405 0.25 8.19 -8.63
C VAL A 405 -1.17 8.39 -8.14
N LEU A 406 -1.87 7.28 -7.88
CA LEU A 406 -3.11 7.24 -7.12
C LEU A 406 -2.77 6.74 -5.72
N HIS A 407 -2.65 7.67 -4.78
CA HIS A 407 -2.32 7.40 -3.39
C HIS A 407 -3.60 7.40 -2.56
N TYR A 408 -3.87 6.35 -1.77
CA TYR A 408 -4.98 6.34 -0.82
C TYR A 408 -4.56 5.90 0.58
N HIS A 409 -5.31 6.29 1.61
CA HIS A 409 -5.06 5.87 3.00
C HIS A 409 -6.37 5.85 3.79
N GLY A 410 -6.64 4.75 4.50
CA GLY A 410 -7.76 4.70 5.45
C GLY A 410 -7.61 5.69 6.59
N GLU A 411 -8.61 6.53 6.81
CA GLU A 411 -8.51 7.60 7.82
C GLU A 411 -8.53 7.06 9.26
N SER A 412 -9.04 5.84 9.45
CA SER A 412 -9.07 5.12 10.72
C SER A 412 -8.06 3.97 10.76
N ASP A 413 -6.95 4.09 10.02
CA ASP A 413 -5.91 3.06 9.94
C ASP A 413 -5.21 2.82 11.31
N PRO A 414 -5.34 1.61 11.90
CA PRO A 414 -4.79 1.29 13.21
C PRO A 414 -3.31 0.92 13.19
N SER A 415 -2.70 0.76 12.02
CA SER A 415 -1.32 0.29 11.85
C SER A 415 -0.39 1.41 11.41
N ILE A 416 -0.83 2.21 10.45
CA ILE A 416 -0.05 3.30 9.87
C ILE A 416 -0.91 4.56 9.96
N PRO A 417 -0.45 5.65 10.58
CA PRO A 417 -1.26 6.84 10.70
C PRO A 417 -1.48 7.48 9.32
N ALA A 418 -2.72 7.85 8.98
CA ALA A 418 -3.05 8.56 7.74
C ALA A 418 -2.22 9.84 7.53
N GLY A 419 -1.89 10.53 8.62
CA GLY A 419 -1.00 11.68 8.61
C GLY A 419 0.35 11.38 7.93
N SER A 420 0.89 10.16 8.08
CA SER A 420 2.13 9.73 7.44
C SER A 420 2.11 9.95 5.93
N SER A 421 0.97 9.67 5.29
CA SER A 421 0.76 9.87 3.85
C SER A 421 0.56 11.33 3.48
N VAL A 422 -0.21 12.08 4.28
CA VAL A 422 -0.36 13.53 4.08
C VAL A 422 0.99 14.22 4.15
N HIS A 423 1.80 13.91 5.16
CA HIS A 423 3.12 14.50 5.33
C HIS A 423 4.06 14.24 4.14
N TYR A 424 4.08 12.99 3.63
CA TYR A 424 4.88 12.68 2.45
C TYR A 424 4.37 13.38 1.19
N HIS A 425 3.05 13.42 0.98
CA HIS A 425 2.43 14.13 -0.15
C HIS A 425 2.76 15.64 -0.11
N GLU A 426 2.67 16.26 1.08
CA GLU A 426 3.06 17.66 1.28
C GLU A 426 4.57 17.89 1.12
N SER A 427 5.41 16.92 1.50
CA SER A 427 6.86 16.95 1.28
C SER A 427 7.19 16.98 -0.22
N VAL A 428 6.57 16.09 -1.01
CA VAL A 428 6.68 16.10 -2.48
C VAL A 428 6.23 17.45 -3.06
N ARG A 429 5.07 17.97 -2.61
CA ARG A 429 4.55 19.27 -3.05
C ARG A 429 5.54 20.40 -2.80
N LYS A 430 6.02 20.51 -1.56
CA LYS A 430 6.94 21.58 -1.13
C LYS A 430 8.29 21.48 -1.83
N THR A 431 8.80 20.27 -2.07
CA THR A 431 10.09 20.07 -2.76
C THR A 431 10.01 20.33 -4.26
N MET A 432 8.96 19.84 -4.95
CA MET A 432 8.85 19.99 -6.41
C MET A 432 8.32 21.36 -6.84
N TYR A 433 7.57 22.06 -5.97
CA TYR A 433 6.95 23.35 -6.28
C TYR A 433 7.23 24.43 -5.21
N PRO A 434 8.50 24.69 -4.85
CA PRO A 434 8.87 25.53 -3.69
C PRO A 434 8.52 27.01 -3.85
N ASN A 435 8.35 27.49 -5.08
CA ASN A 435 8.11 28.90 -5.40
C ASN A 435 6.64 29.20 -5.78
N MET A 436 5.72 28.26 -5.58
CA MET A 436 4.31 28.40 -5.89
C MET A 436 3.48 28.63 -4.62
N SER A 437 2.34 29.31 -4.73
CA SER A 437 1.38 29.35 -3.63
C SER A 437 0.83 27.96 -3.31
N PHE A 438 0.19 27.78 -2.16
CA PHE A 438 -0.42 26.50 -1.78
C PHE A 438 -1.42 26.00 -2.84
N ASN A 439 -2.29 26.86 -3.37
CA ASN A 439 -3.28 26.46 -4.36
C ASN A 439 -2.64 26.05 -5.70
N GLU A 440 -1.67 26.83 -6.19
CA GLU A 440 -0.96 26.54 -7.45
C GLU A 440 -0.16 25.24 -7.34
N SER A 441 0.60 25.06 -6.25
CA SER A 441 1.40 23.86 -6.04
C SER A 441 0.54 22.60 -5.84
N ASN A 442 -0.60 22.70 -5.15
CA ASN A 442 -1.53 21.58 -5.03
C ASN A 442 -2.15 21.21 -6.37
N GLN A 443 -2.54 22.20 -7.16
CA GLN A 443 -3.05 21.96 -8.51
C GLN A 443 -1.99 21.25 -9.36
N ALA A 444 -0.75 21.77 -9.37
CA ALA A 444 0.36 21.20 -10.13
C ALA A 444 0.69 19.76 -9.69
N LEU A 445 0.70 19.48 -8.37
CA LEU A 445 0.91 18.12 -7.87
C LEU A 445 -0.24 17.19 -8.28
N ASN A 446 -1.49 17.62 -8.10
CA ASN A 446 -2.68 16.83 -8.41
C ASN A 446 -2.88 16.55 -9.91
N GLU A 447 -2.08 17.12 -10.82
CA GLU A 447 -2.07 16.72 -12.24
C GLU A 447 -1.48 15.32 -12.47
N TRP A 448 -0.72 14.80 -11.49
CA TRP A 448 -0.04 13.52 -11.63
C TRP A 448 0.09 12.71 -10.34
N ASN A 449 0.03 13.31 -9.15
CA ASN A 449 0.04 12.60 -7.86
C ASN A 449 -1.15 13.07 -7.02
N ARG A 450 -2.11 12.18 -6.78
CA ARG A 450 -3.35 12.47 -6.04
C ARG A 450 -3.45 11.61 -4.80
N LEU A 451 -3.69 12.24 -3.65
CA LEU A 451 -3.95 11.58 -2.37
C LEU A 451 -5.46 11.56 -2.07
N PHE A 452 -5.98 10.41 -1.66
CA PHE A 452 -7.36 10.21 -1.20
C PHE A 452 -7.37 9.63 0.22
N LEU A 453 -7.88 10.39 1.18
CA LEU A 453 -8.12 9.89 2.54
C LEU A 453 -9.50 9.24 2.57
N VAL A 454 -9.57 7.97 2.94
CA VAL A 454 -10.78 7.15 2.85
C VAL A 454 -11.52 7.19 4.19
N PRO A 455 -12.69 7.84 4.29
CA PRO A 455 -13.48 7.93 5.53
C PRO A 455 -13.77 6.58 6.15
N GLY A 456 -13.57 6.46 7.46
CA GLY A 456 -13.87 5.25 8.25
C GLY A 456 -13.05 3.99 7.91
N ALA A 457 -12.35 3.94 6.78
CA ALA A 457 -11.56 2.78 6.39
C ALA A 457 -10.37 2.55 7.34
N ALA A 458 -10.09 1.28 7.57
CA ALA A 458 -8.98 0.80 8.38
C ALA A 458 -7.72 0.59 7.51
N HIS A 459 -6.77 -0.20 8.01
CA HIS A 459 -5.53 -0.49 7.31
C HIS A 459 -5.77 -1.34 6.05
N CYS A 460 -5.70 -0.71 4.88
CA CYS A 460 -5.89 -1.34 3.57
C CYS A 460 -7.25 -2.04 3.37
N ALA A 461 -8.24 -1.77 4.21
CA ALA A 461 -9.54 -2.45 4.19
C ALA A 461 -10.66 -1.57 4.77
N SER A 462 -11.90 -1.99 4.57
CA SER A 462 -13.04 -1.49 5.35
C SER A 462 -12.85 -1.72 6.88
N SER A 463 -13.57 -0.97 7.71
CA SER A 463 -13.48 -1.07 9.17
C SER A 463 -14.74 -1.70 9.76
N THR A 464 -14.57 -2.65 10.68
CA THR A 464 -15.70 -3.21 11.45
C THR A 464 -16.29 -2.22 12.45
N ASP A 465 -15.53 -1.20 12.86
CA ASP A 465 -16.00 -0.18 13.80
C ASP A 465 -16.83 0.90 13.11
N GLN A 466 -16.67 1.04 11.79
CA GLN A 466 -17.37 2.02 10.94
C GLN A 466 -17.83 1.32 9.66
N PRO A 467 -18.74 0.33 9.76
CA PRO A 467 -19.07 -0.59 8.67
C PRO A 467 -19.72 0.09 7.47
N ASN A 468 -20.32 1.27 7.68
CA ASN A 468 -20.93 2.09 6.64
C ASN A 468 -19.90 2.95 5.86
N GLY A 469 -18.60 2.84 6.17
CA GLY A 469 -17.53 3.56 5.47
C GLY A 469 -17.27 2.99 4.07
N PRO A 470 -17.00 3.84 3.07
CA PRO A 470 -16.74 3.38 1.71
C PRO A 470 -15.31 2.87 1.54
N PHE A 471 -15.09 1.91 0.64
CA PHE A 471 -13.76 1.45 0.26
C PHE A 471 -13.56 1.45 -1.27
N PRO A 472 -12.43 1.97 -1.80
CA PRO A 472 -12.22 2.11 -3.23
C PRO A 472 -11.62 0.83 -3.87
N GLN A 473 -12.47 -0.16 -4.14
CA GLN A 473 -12.03 -1.45 -4.71
C GLN A 473 -11.48 -1.33 -6.15
N ALA A 474 -11.89 -0.31 -6.93
CA ALA A 474 -11.57 -0.21 -8.36
C ALA A 474 -10.35 0.69 -8.68
N THR A 475 -9.45 0.93 -7.73
CA THR A 475 -8.32 1.87 -7.87
C THR A 475 -7.43 1.60 -9.09
N LEU A 476 -7.08 0.35 -9.37
CA LEU A 476 -6.26 0.01 -10.53
C LEU A 476 -6.96 0.35 -11.85
N LYS A 477 -8.27 0.09 -11.95
CA LYS A 477 -9.06 0.49 -13.12
C LYS A 477 -9.07 2.01 -13.29
N THR A 478 -9.30 2.75 -12.20
CA THR A 478 -9.26 4.23 -12.21
C THR A 478 -7.90 4.75 -12.67
N LEU A 479 -6.81 4.14 -12.21
CA LEU A 479 -5.46 4.52 -12.64
C LEU A 479 -5.21 4.22 -14.12
N ILE A 480 -5.67 3.06 -14.62
CA ILE A 480 -5.59 2.70 -16.04
C ILE A 480 -6.32 3.75 -16.90
N GLU A 481 -7.54 4.14 -16.53
CA GLU A 481 -8.28 5.19 -17.25
C GLU A 481 -7.58 6.56 -17.21
N TRP A 482 -6.90 6.87 -16.10
CA TRP A 482 -6.12 8.10 -16.00
C TRP A 482 -4.87 8.09 -16.89
N VAL A 483 -4.13 6.99 -16.90
CA VAL A 483 -2.88 6.84 -17.66
C VAL A 483 -3.15 6.69 -19.16
N GLU A 484 -4.12 5.87 -19.56
CA GLU A 484 -4.34 5.51 -20.96
C GLU A 484 -5.32 6.45 -21.65
N ASN A 485 -6.33 6.94 -20.93
CA ASN A 485 -7.43 7.72 -21.49
C ASN A 485 -7.49 9.16 -20.97
N SER A 486 -6.51 9.58 -20.15
CA SER A 486 -6.46 10.93 -19.54
C SER A 486 -7.70 11.29 -18.72
N ILE A 487 -8.41 10.29 -18.18
CA ILE A 487 -9.57 10.51 -17.31
C ILE A 487 -9.08 10.74 -15.89
N VAL A 488 -9.01 12.01 -15.50
CA VAL A 488 -8.50 12.42 -14.19
C VAL A 488 -9.50 12.07 -13.08
N PRO A 489 -9.09 11.38 -12.00
CA PRO A 489 -9.97 11.12 -10.87
C PRO A 489 -10.08 12.37 -9.98
N GLU A 490 -11.09 13.20 -10.20
CA GLU A 490 -11.40 14.34 -9.31
C GLU A 490 -11.85 13.88 -7.92
N THR A 491 -12.63 12.81 -7.90
CA THR A 491 -12.98 12.02 -6.73
C THR A 491 -12.67 10.55 -6.99
N LEU A 492 -12.61 9.76 -5.94
CA LEU A 492 -12.44 8.31 -6.02
C LEU A 492 -13.73 7.62 -5.61
N ASN A 493 -14.28 6.77 -6.47
CA ASN A 493 -15.45 5.96 -6.14
C ASN A 493 -15.10 4.93 -5.05
N GLY A 494 -15.87 4.91 -3.97
CA GLY A 494 -15.87 3.88 -2.95
C GLY A 494 -17.22 3.20 -2.81
N THR A 495 -17.21 1.92 -2.46
CA THR A 495 -18.41 1.14 -2.15
C THR A 495 -18.45 0.82 -0.68
N VAL A 496 -19.61 0.99 -0.04
CA VAL A 496 -19.83 0.53 1.33
C VAL A 496 -19.98 -0.99 1.32
N LEU A 497 -19.08 -1.71 1.99
CA LEU A 497 -18.98 -3.18 1.90
C LEU A 497 -19.76 -3.92 3.00
N ASP A 498 -20.13 -3.23 4.08
CA ASP A 498 -20.82 -3.79 5.23
C ASP A 498 -21.82 -2.80 5.84
N GLY A 499 -22.48 -3.18 6.94
CA GLY A 499 -23.40 -2.31 7.66
C GLY A 499 -24.74 -2.08 6.95
N ASP A 500 -25.53 -1.16 7.48
CA ASP A 500 -26.88 -0.84 7.01
C ASP A 500 -26.88 -0.18 5.63
N HIS A 501 -25.76 0.44 5.25
CA HIS A 501 -25.56 1.13 3.97
C HIS A 501 -24.85 0.27 2.91
N LYS A 502 -24.74 -1.04 3.11
CA LYS A 502 -24.05 -1.94 2.19
C LYS A 502 -24.52 -1.79 0.74
N GLY A 503 -23.56 -1.64 -0.17
CA GLY A 503 -23.78 -1.45 -1.61
C GLY A 503 -23.92 0.01 -2.03
N GLU A 504 -24.05 0.95 -1.09
CA GLU A 504 -24.06 2.38 -1.38
C GLU A 504 -22.72 2.81 -2.02
N GLN A 505 -22.82 3.63 -3.06
CA GLN A 505 -21.66 4.25 -3.71
C GLN A 505 -21.44 5.63 -3.08
N GLN A 506 -20.22 5.89 -2.61
CA GLN A 506 -19.83 7.18 -2.07
C GLN A 506 -18.58 7.68 -2.79
N GLN A 507 -18.48 9.01 -2.89
CA GLN A 507 -17.32 9.67 -3.47
C GLN A 507 -16.32 10.00 -2.37
N ILE A 508 -15.04 9.77 -2.64
CA ILE A 508 -13.93 10.10 -1.75
C ILE A 508 -13.21 11.32 -2.33
N CYS A 509 -13.07 12.37 -1.54
CA CYS A 509 -12.45 13.63 -1.97
C CYS A 509 -10.94 13.48 -2.15
N ALA A 510 -10.40 14.12 -3.19
CA ALA A 510 -8.96 14.32 -3.32
C ALA A 510 -8.48 15.34 -2.28
N TRP A 511 -7.39 15.02 -1.59
CA TRP A 511 -6.67 15.93 -0.70
C TRP A 511 -6.27 17.21 -1.47
N PRO A 512 -6.40 18.42 -0.88
CA PRO A 512 -6.75 18.73 0.52
C PRO A 512 -8.24 18.83 0.83
N LEU A 513 -9.13 18.55 -0.12
CA LEU A 513 -10.58 18.69 0.10
C LEU A 513 -11.12 17.55 0.96
N ARG A 514 -12.17 17.87 1.73
CA ARG A 514 -12.75 16.98 2.73
C ARG A 514 -14.27 16.87 2.52
N PRO A 515 -14.89 15.73 2.83
CA PRO A 515 -16.32 15.54 2.60
C PRO A 515 -17.16 16.42 3.54
N LEU A 516 -18.20 17.04 3.00
CA LEU A 516 -19.26 17.70 3.75
C LEU A 516 -20.60 17.36 3.11
N TRP A 517 -21.44 16.68 3.86
CA TRP A 517 -22.79 16.32 3.49
C TRP A 517 -23.77 17.44 3.84
N THR A 518 -24.65 17.71 2.89
CA THR A 518 -25.72 18.71 2.98
C THR A 518 -27.05 18.03 2.69
N GLU A 519 -28.16 18.77 2.76
CA GLU A 519 -29.51 18.25 2.50
C GLU A 519 -29.82 17.00 3.34
N ASN A 520 -29.58 17.10 4.65
CA ASN A 520 -29.77 16.00 5.62
C ASN A 520 -28.98 14.73 5.26
N GLY A 521 -27.73 14.86 4.79
CA GLY A 521 -26.85 13.71 4.56
C GLY A 521 -26.95 13.08 3.17
N THR A 522 -27.62 13.72 2.22
CA THR A 522 -27.89 13.12 0.89
C THR A 522 -27.01 13.66 -0.22
N VAL A 523 -26.45 14.85 -0.07
CA VAL A 523 -25.57 15.49 -1.07
C VAL A 523 -24.20 15.74 -0.48
N MET A 524 -23.18 15.05 -0.97
CA MET A 524 -21.78 15.21 -0.56
C MET A 524 -21.06 16.23 -1.44
N ASN A 525 -20.38 17.19 -0.81
CA ASN A 525 -19.48 18.14 -1.46
C ASN A 525 -18.06 18.00 -0.91
N CYS A 526 -17.06 18.10 -1.78
CA CYS A 526 -15.67 18.21 -1.36
C CYS A 526 -15.33 19.67 -1.06
N VAL A 527 -15.12 19.99 0.22
CA VAL A 527 -14.92 21.36 0.69
C VAL A 527 -13.51 21.60 1.19
N TYR A 528 -13.05 22.84 1.06
CA TYR A 528 -11.83 23.33 1.66
C TYR A 528 -12.12 23.92 3.04
N ASP A 529 -11.31 23.60 4.03
CA ASP A 529 -11.35 24.22 5.36
C ASP A 529 -9.94 24.36 5.93
N GLN A 530 -9.48 25.61 6.12
CA GLN A 530 -8.12 25.87 6.60
C GLN A 530 -7.88 25.30 7.99
N ALA A 531 -8.83 25.46 8.91
CA ALA A 531 -8.69 24.96 10.28
C ALA A 531 -8.50 23.44 10.30
N SER A 532 -9.17 22.74 9.37
CA SER A 532 -8.99 21.32 9.16
C SER A 532 -7.62 20.97 8.61
N LEU A 533 -7.11 21.68 7.60
CA LEU A 533 -5.75 21.45 7.08
C LEU A 533 -4.67 21.65 8.14
N ASP A 534 -4.82 22.68 8.98
CA ASP A 534 -3.92 22.94 10.09
C ASP A 534 -3.91 21.80 11.13
N THR A 535 -4.93 20.93 11.13
CA THR A 535 -4.91 19.72 11.99
C THR A 535 -4.01 18.62 11.44
N TRP A 536 -3.67 18.64 10.16
CA TRP A 536 -2.79 17.67 9.51
C TRP A 536 -1.34 18.14 9.45
N ASP A 537 -1.08 19.43 9.64
CA ASP A 537 0.27 19.94 9.82
C ASP A 537 0.76 19.60 11.23
N TYR A 538 1.87 18.87 11.31
CA TYR A 538 2.52 18.56 12.56
C TYR A 538 4.02 18.63 12.40
N GLU A 539 4.67 19.36 13.30
CA GLU A 539 6.11 19.42 13.36
C GLU A 539 6.63 18.26 14.22
N PHE A 540 7.65 17.58 13.71
CA PHE A 540 8.29 16.47 14.38
C PHE A 540 9.36 16.97 15.37
N ASP A 541 9.04 17.88 16.29
CA ASP A 541 10.08 18.50 17.15
C ASP A 541 10.71 17.52 18.16
N ALA A 542 10.19 16.29 18.26
CA ALA A 542 10.89 15.21 18.93
C ALA A 542 12.26 14.94 18.29
N TYR A 543 12.42 15.28 17.01
CA TYR A 543 13.61 15.12 16.19
C TYR A 543 14.19 16.48 15.85
N ARG A 544 15.52 16.62 15.96
CA ARG A 544 16.22 17.89 15.65
C ARG A 544 16.51 18.08 14.16
N ILE A 545 15.99 17.20 13.33
CA ILE A 545 16.28 17.10 11.89
C ILE A 545 14.95 16.87 11.15
N PRO A 546 14.77 17.43 9.95
CA PRO A 546 13.55 17.26 9.19
C PRO A 546 13.27 15.79 8.93
N LEU A 547 12.08 15.33 9.33
CA LEU A 547 11.55 14.04 8.94
C LEU A 547 10.74 14.24 7.66
N TYR A 548 11.18 13.61 6.57
CA TYR A 548 10.48 13.62 5.27
C TYR A 548 9.50 12.47 5.16
#